data_AF-A0A836FXE0-F1
#
_entry.id   AF-A0A836FXE0-F1
#
_cell.length_a   1.000
_cell.length_b   1.000
_cell.length_c   1.000
_cell.angle_alpha   90.00
_cell.angle_beta   90.00
_cell.angle_gamma   90.00
#
_symmetry.space_group_name_H-M   'P 1'
#
loop_
_entity.id
_entity.type
_entity.pdbx_description
1 polymer ?
#
loop_
_entity_poly.entity_id
_entity_poly.type
_entity_poly.pdbx_seq_one_letter_code
_entity_poly.pdbx_strand_id
1 'polypeptide(L)'
;MILRFEFRLRTYYHLLVHAIFKSILFIAAGVIIHSLKNTQDIRLLGNLNEVVPFIMIRLLISNIALRDLPFISGFCRKDLIIEVIYIKEN
;
A
#
# COMPACT_ATOMS: atom_id res chain seq x y z
N MET A 1 19.66 24.51 -1.86
CA MET A 1 20.09 23.28 -1.13
C MET A 1 19.02 22.77 -0.15
N ILE A 2 18.27 23.66 0.53
CA ILE A 2 17.18 23.30 1.47
C ILE A 2 15.98 22.61 0.77
N LEU A 3 15.64 23.00 -0.46
CA LEU A 3 14.57 22.34 -1.24
C LEU A 3 14.86 20.87 -1.61
N ARG A 4 16.12 20.42 -1.63
CA ARG A 4 16.47 19.05 -2.03
C ARG A 4 16.26 18.03 -0.90
N PHE A 5 16.17 18.49 0.36
CA PHE A 5 16.00 17.63 1.52
C PHE A 5 14.55 17.18 1.70
N GLU A 6 13.58 18.08 1.47
CA GLU A 6 12.15 17.75 1.56
C GLU A 6 11.70 16.73 0.50
N PHE A 7 12.20 16.86 -0.73
CA PHE A 7 11.94 15.84 -1.77
C PHE A 7 12.56 14.48 -1.43
N ARG A 8 13.74 14.44 -0.78
CA ARG A 8 14.37 13.17 -0.36
C ARG A 8 13.56 12.44 0.69
N LEU A 9 13.06 13.15 1.71
CA LEU A 9 12.21 12.57 2.75
C LEU A 9 10.90 12.02 2.15
N ARG A 10 10.28 12.76 1.22
CA ARG A 10 9.08 12.31 0.50
C ARG A 10 9.33 11.05 -0.32
N THR A 11 10.43 11.00 -1.08
CA THR A 11 10.79 9.83 -1.88
C THR A 11 11.09 8.61 -1.00
N TYR A 12 11.77 8.79 0.14
CA TYR A 12 12.02 7.72 1.09
C TYR A 12 10.74 7.18 1.72
N TYR A 13 9.85 8.06 2.18
CA TYR A 13 8.55 7.68 2.72
C TYR A 13 7.68 6.97 1.68
N HIS A 14 7.63 7.48 0.45
CA HIS A 14 6.91 6.83 -0.65
C HIS A 14 7.47 5.43 -0.93
N LEU A 15 8.79 5.29 -0.99
CA LEU A 15 9.44 3.99 -1.22
C LEU A 15 9.15 3.00 -0.07
N LEU A 16 9.16 3.48 1.17
CA LEU A 16 8.88 2.67 2.36
C LEU A 16 7.43 2.18 2.39
N VAL A 17 6.47 3.08 2.15
CA VAL A 17 5.04 2.75 2.10
C VAL A 17 4.74 1.84 0.90
N HIS A 18 5.33 2.13 -0.26
CA HIS A 18 5.25 1.26 -1.43
C HIS A 18 5.78 -0.15 -1.14
N ALA A 19 6.94 -0.27 -0.46
CA ALA A 19 7.52 -1.55 -0.09
C ALA A 19 6.64 -2.34 0.88
N ILE A 20 6.04 -1.68 1.88
CA ILE A 20 5.13 -2.33 2.84
C ILE A 20 3.91 -2.89 2.11
N PHE A 21 3.21 -2.07 1.31
CA PHE A 21 2.01 -2.55 0.60
C PHE A 21 2.33 -3.61 -0.44
N LYS A 22 3.44 -3.45 -1.19
CA LYS A 22 3.88 -4.47 -2.14
C LYS A 22 4.22 -5.80 -1.43
N SER A 23 4.77 -5.76 -0.22
CA SER A 23 5.04 -6.97 0.58
C SER A 23 3.74 -7.65 1.05
N ILE A 24 2.75 -6.87 1.51
CA ILE A 24 1.44 -7.41 1.91
C ILE A 24 0.73 -8.06 0.71
N LEU A 25 0.81 -7.45 -0.47
CA LEU A 25 0.27 -8.01 -1.71
C LEU A 25 0.86 -9.38 -2.02
N PHE A 26 2.19 -9.50 -1.98
CA PHE A 26 2.89 -10.74 -2.30
C PHE A 26 2.68 -11.84 -1.25
N ILE A 27 2.61 -11.49 0.04
CA ILE A 27 2.28 -12.46 1.09
C ILE A 27 0.85 -12.99 0.89
N ALA A 28 -0.12 -12.11 0.64
CA ALA A 28 -1.50 -12.52 0.40
C ALA A 28 -1.64 -13.40 -0.85
N ALA A 29 -0.97 -13.03 -1.95
CA ALA A 29 -0.92 -13.85 -3.17
C ALA A 29 -0.24 -15.20 -2.93
N GLY A 30 0.86 -15.25 -2.18
CA GLY A 30 1.56 -16.48 -1.84
C GLY A 30 0.69 -17.46 -1.06
N VAL A 31 -0.10 -16.98 -0.10
CA VAL A 31 -1.03 -17.84 0.65
C VAL A 31 -2.14 -18.39 -0.25
N ILE A 32 -2.64 -17.60 -1.20
CA ILE A 32 -3.63 -18.06 -2.17
C ILE A 32 -3.05 -19.15 -3.09
N ILE A 33 -1.85 -18.93 -3.63
CA ILE A 33 -1.17 -19.90 -4.50
C ILE A 33 -0.92 -21.21 -3.74
N HIS A 34 -0.48 -21.11 -2.48
CA HIS A 34 -0.28 -22.28 -1.63
C HIS A 34 -1.60 -23.02 -1.35
N SER A 35 -2.67 -22.28 -1.04
CA SER A 35 -4.01 -22.84 -0.79
C SER A 35 -4.58 -23.56 -2.02
N LEU A 36 -4.25 -23.10 -3.23
CA LEU A 36 -4.72 -23.67 -4.49
C LEU A 36 -3.69 -24.64 -5.13
N LYS A 37 -2.81 -25.25 -4.33
CA LYS A 37 -1.82 -26.26 -4.78
C LYS A 37 -0.95 -25.77 -5.95
N ASN A 38 -0.39 -24.57 -5.82
CA ASN A 38 0.49 -23.93 -6.81
C ASN A 38 -0.18 -23.51 -8.12
N THR A 39 -1.51 -23.43 -8.19
CA THR A 39 -2.18 -22.80 -9.34
C THR A 39 -2.09 -21.28 -9.23
N GLN A 40 -1.63 -20.63 -10.30
CA GLN A 40 -1.45 -19.18 -10.40
C GLN A 40 -2.37 -18.53 -11.44
N ASP A 41 -3.10 -19.34 -12.20
CA ASP A 41 -3.98 -18.87 -13.27
C ASP A 41 -5.24 -18.24 -12.70
N ILE A 42 -5.37 -16.92 -12.79
CA ILE A 42 -6.49 -16.12 -12.29
C ILE A 42 -7.87 -16.61 -12.74
N ARG A 43 -7.96 -17.36 -13.83
CA ARG A 43 -9.24 -17.94 -14.32
C ARG A 43 -9.72 -19.09 -13.44
N LEU A 44 -8.80 -19.75 -12.76
CA LEU A 44 -9.06 -20.84 -11.81
C LEU A 44 -9.22 -20.34 -10.37
N LEU A 45 -8.89 -19.07 -10.12
CA LEU A 45 -9.06 -18.37 -8.85
C LEU A 45 -10.52 -17.89 -8.67
N GLY A 46 -11.45 -18.84 -8.66
CA GLY A 46 -12.87 -18.61 -8.37
C GLY A 46 -13.22 -18.77 -6.89
N ASN A 47 -14.25 -18.06 -6.43
CA ASN A 47 -14.88 -18.21 -5.11
C ASN A 47 -13.96 -18.05 -3.87
N LEU A 48 -12.88 -17.28 -3.99
CA LEU A 48 -11.90 -17.09 -2.91
C LEU A 48 -12.46 -16.38 -1.66
N ASN A 49 -13.53 -15.60 -1.81
CA ASN A 49 -14.18 -14.92 -0.69
C ASN A 49 -14.76 -15.90 0.34
N GLU A 50 -15.24 -17.06 -0.12
CA GLU A 50 -15.77 -18.12 0.76
C GLU A 50 -14.67 -18.97 1.39
N VAL A 51 -13.56 -19.17 0.67
CA VAL A 51 -12.46 -20.07 1.10
C VAL A 51 -11.49 -19.35 2.03
N VAL A 52 -11.14 -18.09 1.75
CA VAL A 52 -10.13 -17.31 2.46
C VAL A 52 -10.52 -15.83 2.60
N PRO A 53 -11.58 -15.50 3.36
CA PRO A 53 -12.12 -14.14 3.46
C PRO A 53 -11.10 -13.13 4.01
N PHE A 54 -10.31 -13.50 5.01
CA PHE A 54 -9.32 -12.61 5.62
C PHE A 54 -8.16 -12.24 4.68
N ILE A 55 -7.73 -13.18 3.84
CA ILE A 55 -6.66 -12.92 2.87
C ILE A 55 -7.20 -12.03 1.75
N MET A 56 -8.47 -12.16 1.40
CA MET A 56 -9.10 -11.30 0.42
C MET A 56 -9.22 -9.84 0.88
N ILE A 57 -9.53 -9.62 2.16
CA ILE A 57 -9.51 -8.28 2.76
C ILE A 57 -8.10 -7.66 2.66
N ARG A 58 -7.04 -8.41 2.98
CA ARG A 58 -5.65 -7.92 2.88
C ARG A 58 -5.25 -7.56 1.45
N LEU A 59 -5.65 -8.40 0.49
CA LEU A 59 -5.44 -8.16 -0.93
C LEU A 59 -6.19 -6.89 -1.41
N LEU A 60 -7.42 -6.69 -0.97
CA LEU A 60 -8.21 -5.51 -1.30
C LEU A 60 -7.58 -4.24 -0.71
N ILE A 61 -7.23 -4.25 0.58
CA ILE A 61 -6.57 -3.13 1.26
C ILE A 61 -5.26 -2.78 0.55
N SER A 62 -4.44 -3.78 0.23
CA SER A 62 -3.17 -3.56 -0.47
C SER A 62 -3.36 -2.98 -1.87
N ASN A 63 -4.37 -3.43 -2.63
CA ASN A 63 -4.66 -2.93 -3.97
C ASN A 63 -5.24 -1.51 -3.97
N ILE A 64 -5.95 -1.12 -2.90
CA ILE A 64 -6.45 0.24 -2.71
C ILE A 64 -5.29 1.16 -2.33
N ALA A 65 -4.42 0.71 -1.42
CA ALA A 65 -3.28 1.49 -0.97
C ALA A 65 -2.21 1.73 -2.05
N LEU A 66 -2.02 0.78 -2.97
CA LEU A 66 -1.10 0.94 -4.11
C LEU A 66 -1.59 1.93 -5.17
N ARG A 67 -2.91 2.15 -5.27
CA ARG A 67 -3.54 3.10 -6.20
C ARG A 67 -3.56 4.54 -5.68
N ASP A 68 -2.82 4.83 -4.60
CA ASP A 68 -2.64 6.17 -4.02
C ASP A 68 -3.97 6.91 -3.78
N LEU A 69 -5.00 6.20 -3.30
CA LEU A 69 -6.25 6.86 -2.89
C LEU A 69 -5.98 7.84 -1.72
N PRO A 70 -6.55 9.06 -1.76
CA PRO A 70 -6.49 9.97 -0.63
C PRO A 70 -7.06 9.24 0.60
N PHE A 71 -6.51 9.52 1.79
CA PHE A 71 -6.80 8.89 3.09
C PHE A 71 -5.98 7.64 3.49
N ILE A 72 -5.56 6.73 2.59
CA ILE A 72 -4.90 5.46 3.01
C ILE A 72 -3.36 5.46 2.87
N SER A 73 -2.80 6.07 1.83
CA SER A 73 -1.33 6.19 1.64
C SER A 73 -0.86 7.63 1.36
N GLY A 74 -1.82 8.53 1.14
CA GLY A 74 -1.60 9.93 0.77
C GLY A 74 -1.95 10.96 1.85
N PHE A 75 -2.63 10.59 2.94
CA PHE A 75 -3.09 11.58 3.93
C PHE A 75 -1.95 12.16 4.76
N CYS A 76 -0.99 11.32 5.19
CA CYS A 76 0.26 11.81 5.82
C CYS A 76 1.10 12.72 4.91
N ARG A 77 0.84 12.79 3.59
CA ARG A 77 1.58 13.67 2.68
C ARG A 77 1.03 15.10 2.64
N LYS A 78 -0.27 15.32 2.85
CA LYS A 78 -0.86 16.67 2.79
C LYS A 78 -0.86 17.35 4.16
N ASP A 79 -1.19 16.63 5.21
CA ASP A 79 -1.25 17.22 6.56
C ASP A 79 0.14 17.62 7.07
N LEU A 80 1.17 16.81 6.83
CA LEU A 80 2.54 17.12 7.27
C LEU A 80 3.15 18.33 6.53
N ILE A 81 2.76 18.55 5.27
CA ILE A 81 3.19 19.74 4.49
C ILE A 81 2.43 20.97 4.97
N ILE A 82 1.12 20.84 5.20
CA ILE A 82 0.29 21.93 5.72
C ILE A 82 0.75 22.32 7.13
N GLU A 83 1.06 21.35 7.99
CA GLU A 83 1.58 21.58 9.35
C GLU A 83 2.94 22.30 9.32
N VAL A 84 3.86 21.92 8.43
CA VAL A 84 5.15 22.63 8.27
C VAL A 84 4.96 24.06 7.74
N ILE A 85 4.00 24.29 6.85
CA ILE A 85 3.68 25.65 6.36
C ILE A 85 3.08 26.49 7.51
N TYR A 86 2.16 25.93 8.29
CA TYR A 86 1.53 26.62 9.43
C TYR A 86 2.49 26.90 10.59
N ILE A 87 3.42 25.98 10.90
CA ILE A 87 4.43 26.20 11.94
C ILE A 87 5.44 27.27 11.52
N LYS A 88 5.67 27.45 10.22
CA LYS A 88 6.61 28.45 9.68
C LYS A 88 6.02 29.86 9.57
N GLU A 89 4.70 30.00 9.63
CA GLU A 89 4.02 31.30 9.67
C GLU A 89 3.84 31.88 11.09
N ASN A 90 4.23 31.14 12.13
CA ASN A 90 4.42 31.65 13.51
C ASN A 90 5.91 31.79 13.83
#